data_AF-A0A7S3CXX9-F1
#
_entry.id   AF-A0A7S3CXX9-F1
#
_cell.length_a   1.000
_cell.length_b   1.000
_cell.length_c   1.000
_cell.angle_alpha   90.00
_cell.angle_beta   90.00
_cell.angle_gamma   90.00
#
_symmetry.space_group_name_H-M   'P 1'
#
loop_
_entity.id
_entity.type
_entity.pdbx_description
1 polymer ?
#
loop_
_entity_poly.entity_id
_entity_poly.type
_entity_poly.pdbx_seq_one_letter_code
_entity_poly.pdbx_strand_id
1 'polypeptide(L)'
;FSTTPTSHVVSSFNLFWPQSGRRRREWRDMAANDALLLEKAAKCLQEVAKPSAFSLTQLEPPSASFSFLAPEGSIWKGERLRARLEVKGGELSWVFESALFHPNVSASGRPCLGGQERNVHSAADLYLHVCSLLCSPNSDDALVEEAALLYRRRQDEWSRLALLLFRKGEGEGR
;
A
#
# COMPACT_ATOMS: atom_id res chain seq x y z
N PHE A 1 43.29 -33.79 10.01
CA PHE A 1 42.10 -33.75 9.14
C PHE A 1 41.25 -32.56 9.55
N SER A 2 40.91 -31.76 8.56
CA SER A 2 40.47 -30.37 8.64
C SER A 2 39.15 -30.20 9.39
N THR A 3 39.14 -29.25 10.32
CA THR A 3 37.96 -28.56 10.84
C THR A 3 37.35 -27.70 9.74
N THR A 4 36.06 -27.84 9.49
CA THR A 4 35.26 -26.94 8.67
C THR A 4 34.53 -25.96 9.59
N PRO A 5 34.67 -24.63 9.39
CA PRO A 5 33.72 -23.67 9.92
C PRO A 5 32.69 -23.35 8.84
N THR A 6 31.42 -23.52 9.21
CA THR A 6 30.24 -23.08 8.50
C THR A 6 30.36 -21.57 8.21
N SER A 7 30.52 -21.21 6.94
CA SER A 7 30.56 -19.82 6.53
C SER A 7 29.16 -19.20 6.63
N HIS A 8 29.08 -18.20 7.51
CA HIS A 8 27.98 -17.28 7.68
C HIS A 8 27.37 -16.80 6.35
N VAL A 9 26.05 -16.92 6.24
CA VAL A 9 25.24 -16.11 5.34
C VAL A 9 25.42 -14.66 5.79
N VAL A 10 26.26 -13.91 5.09
CA VAL A 10 26.36 -12.46 5.25
C VAL A 10 25.06 -11.87 4.71
N SER A 11 24.13 -11.67 5.63
CA SER A 11 22.88 -10.95 5.41
C SER A 11 23.21 -9.59 4.82
N SER A 12 22.77 -9.35 3.58
CA SER A 12 23.00 -8.13 2.81
C SER A 12 22.16 -6.96 3.36
N PHE A 13 22.32 -6.62 4.64
CA PHE A 13 21.51 -5.62 5.35
C PHE A 13 22.17 -4.24 5.46
N ASN A 14 23.32 -4.03 4.81
CA ASN A 14 24.00 -2.73 4.80
C ASN A 14 23.57 -1.81 3.64
N LEU A 15 22.49 -2.12 2.91
CA LEU A 15 22.05 -1.32 1.76
C LEU A 15 21.03 -0.21 2.10
N PHE A 16 20.65 -0.04 3.36
CA PHE A 16 19.58 0.89 3.74
C PHE A 16 20.03 2.08 4.60
N TRP A 17 21.28 2.53 4.44
CA TRP A 17 21.73 3.80 5.02
C TRP A 17 21.72 4.92 3.96
N PRO A 18 21.07 6.06 4.19
CA PRO A 18 20.99 7.13 3.19
C PRO A 18 22.39 7.72 2.91
N GLN A 19 22.84 7.60 1.66
CA GLN A 19 24.17 8.01 1.21
C GLN A 19 24.31 9.51 0.89
N SER A 20 23.27 10.33 1.08
CA SER A 20 23.30 11.76 0.75
C SER A 20 22.90 12.68 1.91
N GLY A 21 23.57 13.84 2.01
CA GLY A 21 23.45 14.78 3.13
C GLY A 21 22.11 15.54 3.22
N ARG A 22 21.30 15.52 2.16
CA ARG A 22 19.94 16.10 2.15
C ARG A 22 18.94 15.17 2.85
N ARG A 23 18.99 13.88 2.54
CA ARG A 23 18.19 12.83 3.20
C ARG A 23 18.45 12.78 4.71
N ARG A 24 19.69 12.99 5.15
CA ARG A 24 20.01 13.07 6.60
C ARG A 24 19.34 14.23 7.36
N ARG A 25 18.84 15.27 6.69
CA ARG A 25 18.17 16.40 7.37
C ARG A 25 16.68 16.15 7.51
N GLU A 26 16.01 15.68 6.47
CA GLU A 26 14.59 15.30 6.52
C GLU A 26 14.31 14.21 7.57
N TRP A 27 15.23 13.24 7.71
CA TRP A 27 15.16 12.22 8.77
C TRP A 27 15.42 12.78 10.19
N ARG A 28 16.07 13.94 10.31
CA ARG A 28 16.36 14.59 11.60
C ARG A 28 15.21 15.47 12.08
N ASP A 29 14.43 16.04 11.16
CA ASP A 29 13.33 16.95 11.48
C ASP A 29 12.01 16.20 11.76
N MET A 30 11.91 14.93 11.36
CA MET A 30 10.85 14.02 11.80
C MET A 30 11.07 13.54 13.22
N ALA A 31 9.99 13.36 13.99
CA ALA A 31 10.08 12.64 15.25
C ALA A 31 10.63 11.23 14.96
N ALA A 32 11.70 10.83 15.65
CA ALA A 32 12.34 9.51 15.48
C ALA A 32 11.33 8.34 15.55
N ASN A 33 10.22 8.56 16.27
CA ASN A 33 9.09 7.64 16.37
C ASN A 33 8.36 7.41 15.04
N ASP A 34 8.16 8.43 14.21
CA ASP A 34 7.43 8.33 12.94
C ASP A 34 8.24 7.53 11.91
N ALA A 35 9.55 7.81 11.79
CA ALA A 35 10.43 7.05 10.90
C ALA A 35 10.51 5.57 11.31
N LEU A 36 10.62 5.29 12.61
CA LEU A 36 10.62 3.93 13.15
C LEU A 36 9.28 3.22 12.91
N LEU A 37 8.15 3.93 13.07
CA LEU A 37 6.81 3.40 12.81
C LEU A 37 6.66 3.00 11.34
N LEU A 38 7.11 3.86 10.43
CA LEU A 38 7.05 3.60 8.99
C LEU A 38 7.91 2.40 8.58
N GLU A 39 9.12 2.27 9.13
CA GLU A 39 9.98 1.11 8.86
C GLU A 39 9.36 -0.20 9.38
N LYS A 40 8.82 -0.18 10.60
CA LYS A 40 8.10 -1.34 11.17
C LYS A 40 6.87 -1.71 10.33
N ALA A 41 6.13 -0.71 9.87
CA ALA A 41 4.96 -0.89 9.02
C ALA A 41 5.32 -1.56 7.69
N ALA A 42 6.37 -1.09 7.01
CA ALA A 42 6.82 -1.67 5.74
C ALA A 42 7.24 -3.14 5.90
N LYS A 43 7.96 -3.49 6.97
CA LYS A 43 8.33 -4.87 7.28
C LYS A 43 7.10 -5.75 7.55
N CYS A 44 6.16 -5.24 8.36
CA CYS A 44 4.91 -5.93 8.64
C CYS A 44 4.11 -6.22 7.35
N LEU A 45 4.00 -5.25 6.44
CA LEU A 45 3.32 -5.47 5.16
C LEU A 45 3.98 -6.56 4.31
N GLN A 46 5.30 -6.60 4.26
CA GLN A 46 6.03 -7.62 3.51
C GLN A 46 5.78 -9.04 4.05
N GLU A 47 5.61 -9.17 5.38
CA GLU A 47 5.28 -10.43 6.03
C GLU A 47 3.82 -10.84 5.78
N VAL A 48 2.88 -9.90 5.96
CA VAL A 48 1.43 -10.16 5.84
C VAL A 48 1.01 -10.44 4.41
N ALA A 49 1.52 -9.68 3.43
CA ALA A 49 1.15 -9.82 2.03
C ALA A 49 1.83 -11.01 1.32
N LYS A 50 2.72 -11.73 2.01
CA LYS A 50 3.68 -12.71 1.48
C LYS A 50 4.71 -12.08 0.52
N PRO A 51 5.99 -12.51 0.55
CA PRO A 51 7.04 -11.87 -0.24
C PRO A 51 6.86 -11.88 -1.76
N SER A 52 6.19 -12.89 -2.33
CA SER A 52 5.93 -12.95 -3.78
C SER A 52 4.85 -11.95 -4.24
N ALA A 53 3.95 -11.58 -3.33
CA ALA A 53 2.84 -10.70 -3.59
C ALA A 53 3.15 -9.25 -3.22
N PHE A 54 4.31 -8.93 -2.64
CA PHE A 54 4.67 -7.59 -2.18
C PHE A 54 6.07 -7.18 -2.59
N SER A 55 6.25 -5.91 -2.96
CA SER A 55 7.56 -5.35 -3.29
C SER A 55 7.65 -3.91 -2.80
N LEU A 56 8.54 -3.66 -1.83
CA LEU A 56 8.90 -2.32 -1.39
C LEU A 56 9.75 -1.65 -2.47
N THR A 57 9.33 -0.49 -2.94
CA THR A 57 10.00 0.25 -4.02
C THR A 57 10.83 1.43 -3.51
N GLN A 58 10.32 2.12 -2.49
CA GLN A 58 10.97 3.27 -1.88
C GLN A 58 10.59 3.34 -0.41
N LEU A 59 11.55 3.65 0.45
CA LEU A 59 11.31 3.93 1.87
C LEU A 59 12.05 5.22 2.20
N GLU A 60 11.31 6.32 2.12
CA GLU A 60 11.80 7.68 2.31
C GLU A 60 10.80 8.43 3.19
N PRO A 61 11.03 8.46 4.52
CA PRO A 61 10.21 9.18 5.47
C PRO A 61 9.89 10.60 4.98
N PRO A 62 8.62 11.03 5.08
CA PRO A 62 7.53 10.41 5.83
C PRO A 62 6.73 9.32 5.08
N SER A 63 7.27 8.75 3.98
CA SER A 63 6.51 7.81 3.14
C SER A 63 7.27 6.55 2.73
N ALA A 64 6.52 5.47 2.48
CA ALA A 64 7.05 4.22 1.94
C ALA A 64 6.17 3.77 0.78
N SER A 65 6.69 3.81 -0.45
CA SER A 65 6.00 3.33 -1.65
C SER A 65 6.31 1.86 -1.90
N PHE A 66 5.29 1.10 -2.25
CA PHE A 66 5.34 -0.32 -2.50
C PHE A 66 4.32 -0.73 -3.55
N SER A 67 4.47 -1.95 -4.05
CA SER A 67 3.49 -2.58 -4.91
C SER A 67 3.08 -3.93 -4.34
N PHE A 68 1.84 -4.33 -4.59
CA PHE A 68 1.33 -5.62 -4.16
C PHE A 68 0.38 -6.23 -5.19
N LEU A 69 0.25 -7.55 -5.20
CA LEU A 69 -0.74 -8.24 -6.04
C LEU A 69 -2.13 -7.99 -5.47
N ALA A 70 -3.07 -7.61 -6.33
CA ALA A 70 -4.45 -7.43 -5.94
C ALA A 70 -5.02 -8.76 -5.39
N PRO A 71 -5.92 -8.70 -4.37
CA PRO A 71 -6.53 -9.90 -3.81
C PRO A 71 -7.30 -10.71 -4.88
N GLU A 72 -7.28 -12.04 -4.77
CA GLU A 72 -7.95 -12.96 -5.69
C GLU A 72 -9.46 -12.72 -5.83
N GLY A 73 -10.11 -12.20 -4.78
CA GLY A 73 -11.54 -11.86 -4.79
C GLY A 73 -11.88 -10.51 -5.42
N SER A 74 -10.87 -9.71 -5.80
CA SER A 74 -11.09 -8.39 -6.40
C SER A 74 -11.19 -8.47 -7.92
N ILE A 75 -11.79 -7.44 -8.54
CA ILE A 75 -11.82 -7.34 -10.01
C ILE A 75 -10.42 -7.15 -10.62
N TRP A 76 -9.45 -6.67 -9.83
CA TRP A 76 -8.06 -6.45 -10.23
C TRP A 76 -7.19 -7.70 -10.03
N LYS A 77 -7.75 -8.87 -9.72
CA LYS A 77 -6.95 -10.08 -9.47
C LYS A 77 -5.88 -10.31 -10.56
N GLY A 78 -4.68 -10.66 -10.13
CA GLY A 78 -3.51 -10.84 -11.00
C GLY A 78 -2.81 -9.55 -11.41
N GLU A 79 -3.43 -8.38 -11.22
CA GLU A 79 -2.78 -7.08 -11.43
C GLU A 79 -1.94 -6.68 -10.21
N ARG A 80 -0.90 -5.88 -10.44
CA ARG A 80 -0.03 -5.34 -9.39
C ARG A 80 -0.40 -3.88 -9.13
N LEU A 81 -0.92 -3.61 -7.94
CA LEU A 81 -1.33 -2.28 -7.50
C LEU A 81 -0.16 -1.57 -6.83
N ARG A 82 0.02 -0.27 -7.10
CA ARG A 82 0.97 0.58 -6.38
C ARG A 82 0.26 1.39 -5.31
N ALA A 83 0.93 1.53 -4.17
CA ALA A 83 0.46 2.30 -3.05
C ALA A 83 1.65 2.83 -2.24
N ARG A 84 1.38 3.79 -1.37
CA ARG A 84 2.32 4.28 -0.37
C ARG A 84 1.68 4.37 1.00
N LEU A 85 2.48 4.07 2.02
CA LEU A 85 2.17 4.41 3.39
C LEU A 85 2.75 5.79 3.67
N GLU A 86 1.99 6.64 4.35
CA GLU A 86 2.46 7.91 4.87
C GLU A 86 2.34 7.88 6.40
N VAL A 87 3.33 8.44 7.10
CA VAL A 87 3.30 8.62 8.55
C VAL A 87 3.26 10.10 8.92
N LYS A 88 2.38 10.46 9.86
CA LYS A 88 2.34 11.82 10.41
C LYS A 88 1.85 11.80 11.84
N GLY A 89 2.68 12.23 12.79
CA GLY A 89 2.28 12.36 14.19
C GLY A 89 1.93 11.02 14.83
N GLY A 90 2.66 9.96 14.48
CA GLY A 90 2.42 8.59 14.97
C GLY A 90 1.27 7.85 14.28
N GLU A 91 0.61 8.43 13.28
CA GLU A 91 -0.50 7.80 12.56
C GLU A 91 -0.06 7.36 11.15
N LEU A 92 -0.47 6.15 10.75
CA LEU A 92 -0.25 5.61 9.41
C LEU A 92 -1.47 5.87 8.53
N SER A 93 -1.23 6.28 7.28
CA SER A 93 -2.27 6.37 6.27
C SER A 93 -1.87 5.67 4.98
N TRP A 94 -2.86 5.13 4.27
CA TRP A 94 -2.68 4.45 2.99
C TRP A 94 -3.10 5.36 1.84
N VAL A 95 -2.31 5.38 0.77
CA VAL A 95 -2.62 6.11 -0.47
C VAL A 95 -2.32 5.20 -1.65
N PHE A 96 -3.31 4.91 -2.48
CA PHE A 96 -3.10 4.26 -3.77
C PHE A 96 -2.42 5.22 -4.75
N GLU A 97 -1.37 4.73 -5.40
CA GLU A 97 -0.72 5.40 -6.53
C GLU A 97 -1.29 4.90 -7.86
N SER A 98 -1.80 3.68 -7.90
CA SER A 98 -2.60 3.19 -9.03
C SER A 98 -3.96 3.89 -9.09
N ALA A 99 -4.40 4.26 -10.29
CA ALA A 99 -5.71 4.87 -10.51
C ALA A 99 -6.81 3.80 -10.39
N LEU A 100 -7.61 3.89 -9.32
CA LEU A 100 -8.69 2.93 -9.03
C LEU A 100 -10.06 3.62 -9.12
N PHE A 101 -10.87 3.22 -10.09
CA PHE A 101 -12.28 3.60 -10.12
C PHE A 101 -13.08 2.68 -9.19
N HIS A 102 -13.15 3.05 -7.91
CA HIS A 102 -13.67 2.20 -6.84
C HIS A 102 -14.62 3.00 -5.91
N PRO A 103 -15.75 2.43 -5.44
CA PRO A 103 -16.70 3.12 -4.57
C PRO A 103 -16.07 3.77 -3.33
N ASN A 104 -15.11 3.09 -2.69
CA ASN A 104 -14.48 3.54 -1.44
C ASN A 104 -13.04 4.03 -1.60
N VAL A 105 -12.57 4.36 -2.80
CA VAL A 105 -11.25 4.99 -3.00
C VAL A 105 -11.47 6.37 -3.62
N SER A 106 -10.97 7.41 -2.97
CA SER A 106 -11.09 8.78 -3.47
C SER A 106 -10.28 9.01 -4.75
N ALA A 107 -10.55 10.12 -5.44
CA ALA A 107 -9.72 10.56 -6.57
C ALA A 107 -8.24 10.78 -6.20
N SER A 108 -7.93 11.05 -4.92
CA SER A 108 -6.57 11.16 -4.41
C SER A 108 -5.94 9.81 -3.99
N GLY A 109 -6.63 8.70 -4.23
CA GLY A 109 -6.15 7.36 -3.91
C GLY A 109 -6.34 6.97 -2.44
N ARG A 110 -7.02 7.78 -1.61
CA ARG A 110 -7.25 7.44 -0.20
C ARG A 110 -8.45 6.50 -0.06
N PRO A 111 -8.29 5.32 0.58
CA PRO A 111 -9.42 4.44 0.86
C PRO A 111 -10.26 4.99 2.03
N CYS A 112 -11.55 4.68 2.02
CA CYS A 112 -12.43 4.93 3.17
C CYS A 112 -12.09 3.96 4.30
N LEU A 113 -11.47 4.45 5.37
CA LEU A 113 -11.12 3.64 6.53
C LEU A 113 -12.27 3.46 7.55
N GLY A 114 -13.50 3.85 7.18
CA GLY A 114 -14.70 3.80 8.04
C GLY A 114 -14.85 5.07 8.90
N GLY A 115 -16.07 5.60 8.97
CA GLY A 115 -16.39 6.76 9.82
C GLY A 115 -16.41 6.37 11.30
N GLN A 116 -15.70 7.14 12.12
CA GLN A 116 -15.56 7.03 13.58
C GLN A 116 -15.10 5.64 14.10
N GLU A 117 -13.93 5.62 14.75
CA GLU A 117 -13.48 4.52 15.63
C GLU A 117 -12.93 3.22 15.02
N ARG A 118 -12.31 3.28 13.85
CA ARG A 118 -11.17 2.38 13.59
C ARG A 118 -9.91 3.21 13.56
N ASN A 119 -9.38 3.49 14.75
CA ASN A 119 -7.96 3.75 14.89
C ASN A 119 -7.27 2.56 14.24
N VAL A 120 -6.81 2.68 13.00
CA VAL A 120 -6.16 1.53 12.36
C VAL A 120 -4.78 1.41 13.02
N HIS A 121 -4.71 0.52 14.01
CA HIS A 121 -3.65 0.48 14.99
C HIS A 121 -2.34 -0.10 14.44
N SER A 122 -2.39 -0.75 13.27
CA SER A 122 -1.24 -1.38 12.65
C SER A 122 -1.32 -1.38 11.12
N ALA A 123 -0.16 -1.54 10.47
CA ALA A 123 -0.07 -1.69 9.03
C ALA A 123 -0.79 -2.96 8.52
N ALA A 124 -0.84 -4.02 9.34
CA ALA A 124 -1.58 -5.24 9.03
C ALA A 124 -3.09 -4.98 8.95
N ASP A 125 -3.64 -4.23 9.91
CA ASP A 125 -5.06 -3.88 9.91
C ASP A 125 -5.40 -2.99 8.71
N LEU A 126 -4.53 -2.03 8.36
CA LEU A 126 -4.68 -1.21 7.15
C LEU A 126 -4.73 -2.08 5.90
N TYR A 127 -3.79 -3.03 5.78
CA TYR A 127 -3.72 -3.94 4.63
C TYR A 127 -4.95 -4.82 4.51
N LEU A 128 -5.37 -5.46 5.60
CA LEU A 128 -6.56 -6.33 5.62
C LEU A 128 -7.83 -5.55 5.30
N HIS A 129 -7.97 -4.33 5.84
CA HIS A 129 -9.09 -3.45 5.53
C HIS A 129 -9.10 -3.09 4.04
N VAL A 130 -7.95 -2.71 3.48
CA VAL A 130 -7.81 -2.44 2.04
C VAL A 130 -8.16 -3.67 1.20
N CYS A 131 -7.66 -4.86 1.54
CA CYS A 131 -8.00 -6.08 0.82
C CYS A 131 -9.51 -6.37 0.88
N SER A 132 -10.15 -6.16 2.03
CA SER A 132 -11.59 -6.32 2.19
C SER A 132 -12.37 -5.38 1.27
N LEU A 133 -11.99 -4.08 1.22
CA LEU A 133 -12.62 -3.11 0.32
C LEU A 133 -12.48 -3.51 -1.15
N LEU A 134 -11.29 -3.94 -1.58
CA LEU A 134 -11.05 -4.32 -2.97
C LEU A 134 -11.85 -5.56 -3.40
N CYS A 135 -12.10 -6.50 -2.47
CA CYS A 135 -12.93 -7.69 -2.73
C CYS A 135 -14.43 -7.38 -2.67
N SER A 136 -14.84 -6.54 -1.70
CA SER A 136 -16.23 -6.28 -1.37
C SER A 136 -16.45 -4.79 -1.10
N PRO A 137 -16.63 -3.96 -2.15
CA PRO A 137 -16.89 -2.54 -2.00
C PRO A 137 -18.13 -2.27 -1.14
N ASN A 138 -18.05 -1.29 -0.23
CA ASN A 138 -19.20 -0.81 0.54
C ASN A 138 -19.88 0.34 -0.21
N SER A 139 -21.03 0.09 -0.83
CA SER A 139 -21.75 1.11 -1.59
C SER A 139 -22.49 2.16 -0.75
N ASP A 140 -22.68 1.90 0.54
CA ASP A 140 -23.46 2.79 1.42
C ASP A 140 -22.58 3.93 1.99
N ASP A 141 -21.29 3.66 2.20
CA ASP A 141 -20.27 4.63 2.63
C ASP A 141 -19.29 4.98 1.50
N ALA A 142 -19.81 5.16 0.28
CA ALA A 142 -18.99 5.43 -0.89
C ALA A 142 -18.38 6.85 -0.86
N LEU A 143 -17.09 6.94 -1.19
CA LEU A 143 -16.40 8.21 -1.44
C LEU A 143 -16.64 8.71 -2.87
N VAL A 144 -16.96 7.79 -3.79
CA VAL A 144 -17.22 8.09 -5.20
C VAL A 144 -18.61 7.56 -5.55
N GLU A 145 -19.60 8.47 -5.51
CA GLU A 145 -21.01 8.12 -5.72
C GLU A 145 -21.25 7.47 -7.08
N GLU A 146 -20.61 7.97 -8.14
CA GLU A 146 -20.74 7.42 -9.50
C GLU A 146 -20.29 5.95 -9.55
N ALA A 147 -19.13 5.64 -8.95
CA ALA A 147 -18.62 4.27 -8.87
C ALA A 147 -19.59 3.38 -8.08
N ALA A 148 -20.16 3.87 -6.98
CA ALA A 148 -21.13 3.12 -6.17
C ALA A 148 -22.46 2.89 -6.89
N LEU A 149 -22.97 3.87 -7.63
CA LEU A 149 -24.19 3.75 -8.44
C LEU A 149 -24.00 2.71 -9.54
N LEU A 150 -22.88 2.76 -10.26
CA LEU A 150 -22.57 1.80 -11.32
C LEU A 150 -22.34 0.41 -10.75
N TYR A 151 -21.60 0.28 -9.64
CA TYR A 151 -21.39 -0.99 -8.93
C TYR A 151 -22.72 -1.65 -8.54
N ARG A 152 -23.66 -0.89 -7.93
CA ARG A 152 -24.97 -1.41 -7.49
C ARG A 152 -25.90 -1.79 -8.64
N ARG A 153 -25.91 -1.00 -9.71
CA ARG A 153 -26.91 -1.15 -10.78
C ARG A 153 -26.41 -1.98 -11.96
N ARG A 154 -25.11 -1.99 -12.24
CA ARG A 154 -24.48 -2.54 -13.44
C ARG A 154 -23.04 -3.01 -13.16
N GLN A 155 -22.91 -4.05 -12.34
CA GLN A 155 -21.62 -4.56 -11.87
C GLN A 155 -20.66 -4.94 -13.02
N ASP A 156 -21.16 -5.50 -14.12
CA ASP A 156 -20.34 -5.86 -15.29
C ASP A 156 -19.77 -4.63 -15.99
N GLU A 157 -20.58 -3.57 -16.15
CA GLU A 157 -20.14 -2.30 -16.74
C GLU A 157 -19.09 -1.63 -15.84
N TRP A 158 -19.34 -1.61 -14.52
CA TRP A 158 -18.37 -1.11 -13.55
C TRP A 158 -17.05 -1.87 -13.62
N SER A 159 -17.09 -3.21 -13.63
CA SER A 159 -15.87 -4.04 -13.66
C SER A 159 -15.04 -3.77 -14.90
N ARG A 160 -15.68 -3.66 -16.08
CA ARG A 160 -15.01 -3.35 -17.34
C ARG A 160 -14.39 -1.95 -17.33
N LEU A 161 -15.15 -0.95 -16.88
CA LEU A 161 -14.69 0.43 -16.83
C LEU A 161 -13.52 0.58 -15.85
N ALA A 162 -13.63 0.00 -14.65
CA ALA A 162 -12.60 0.07 -13.62
C ALA A 162 -11.29 -0.57 -14.07
N LEU A 163 -11.35 -1.73 -14.74
CA LEU A 163 -10.16 -2.38 -15.32
C LEU A 163 -9.57 -1.58 -16.49
N LEU A 164 -10.41 -1.00 -17.35
CA LEU A 164 -9.96 -0.16 -18.46
C LEU A 164 -9.22 1.09 -17.96
N LEU A 165 -9.80 1.79 -16.98
CA LEU A 165 -9.21 2.98 -16.39
C LEU A 165 -7.90 2.66 -15.65
N PHE A 166 -7.87 1.56 -14.90
CA PHE A 166 -6.66 1.08 -14.25
C PHE A 166 -5.54 0.86 -15.28
N ARG A 167 -5.78 0.05 -16.32
CA ARG A 167 -4.78 -0.25 -17.36
C ARG A 167 -4.32 0.97 -18.12
N LYS A 168 -5.24 1.92 -18.39
CA LYS A 168 -4.89 3.19 -19.01
C LYS A 168 -3.94 4.00 -18.12
N GLY A 169 -4.25 4.15 -16.84
CA GLY A 169 -3.40 4.87 -15.89
C GLY A 169 -2.03 4.23 -15.68
N GLU A 170 -1.96 2.89 -15.69
CA GLU A 170 -0.69 2.16 -15.62
C GLU A 170 0.15 2.27 -16.90
N GLY A 171 -0.50 2.45 -18.06
CA GLY A 171 0.16 2.63 -19.35
C GLY A 171 0.70 4.04 -19.59
N GLU A 172 0.07 5.07 -19.04
CA GLU A 172 0.52 6.47 -19.16
C GLU A 172 1.74 6.81 -18.29
N GLY A 173 2.11 5.92 -17.36
CA GLY A 173 3.29 6.05 -16.49
C GLY A 173 4.57 5.39 -17.02
N ARG A 174 4.59 4.93 -18.28
CA ARG A 174 5.78 4.32 -18.94
C ARG A 174 6.39 5.21 -20.00
#